data_AF-A0A919CDW5-F1
#
_entry.id   AF-A0A919CDW5-F1
#
_cell.length_a   1.000
_cell.length_b   1.000
_cell.length_c   1.000
_cell.angle_alpha   90.00
_cell.angle_beta   90.00
_cell.angle_gamma   90.00
#
_symmetry.space_group_name_H-M   'P 1'
#
loop_
_entity.id
_entity.type
_entity.pdbx_description
1 polymer ?
#
loop_
_entity_poly.entity_id
_entity_poly.type
_entity_poly.pdbx_seq_one_letter_code
_entity_poly.pdbx_strand_id
1 'polypeptide(L)'
;MAISVLAPTDVAQTVAQDQPADRTGLALGGPLLDRPGLTMVCLDRSLTVQQANQEFFRRFGGDSAQPCGRPFADLVHPSAQQPLLRKFAGLTEGRRDRFNSEMLAVGHDGQAFTASLSACAVRSSTPDVSAIWVMMTSDGEPVDTDVMPSRKKILSEVDARILEGIAAGVSTVPLAARLFLSRQGVEYHVTCLFRKLRVPNRAALVSRAYSMGVLKVGVWPPKVVEDFVK
;
A
#
# COMPACT_ATOMS: atom_id res chain seq x y z
N MET A 1 -64.94 7.24 -45.10
CA MET A 1 -65.33 7.20 -43.68
C MET A 1 -64.08 7.38 -42.85
N ALA A 2 -63.93 8.55 -42.25
CA ALA A 2 -62.83 8.92 -41.36
C ALA A 2 -63.45 9.26 -40.01
N ILE A 3 -62.97 8.62 -38.95
CA ILE A 3 -63.29 9.00 -37.58
C ILE A 3 -61.95 9.09 -36.85
N SER A 4 -61.53 10.34 -36.62
CA SER A 4 -60.61 10.72 -35.56
C SER A 4 -61.25 10.47 -34.20
N VAL A 5 -60.46 10.27 -33.14
CA VAL A 5 -60.61 10.99 -31.85
C VAL A 5 -59.41 10.70 -30.92
N LEU A 6 -58.77 11.82 -30.53
CA LEU A 6 -58.04 12.20 -29.31
C LEU A 6 -56.87 11.36 -28.73
N ALA A 7 -55.71 12.05 -28.62
CA ALA A 7 -54.70 11.92 -27.55
C ALA A 7 -55.20 12.64 -26.26
N PRO A 8 -54.64 12.41 -25.04
CA PRO A 8 -53.36 13.06 -24.67
C PRO A 8 -52.49 12.38 -23.57
N THR A 9 -51.25 12.91 -23.43
CA THR A 9 -50.38 13.06 -22.22
C THR A 9 -49.84 11.86 -21.42
N ASP A 10 -48.51 11.72 -21.52
CA ASP A 10 -47.48 11.80 -20.45
C ASP A 10 -47.44 10.77 -19.30
N VAL A 11 -46.22 10.65 -18.78
CA VAL A 11 -45.76 10.15 -17.49
C VAL A 11 -45.13 8.76 -17.50
N ALA A 12 -43.79 8.82 -17.47
CA ALA A 12 -42.87 7.77 -17.09
C ALA A 12 -43.20 7.13 -15.72
N GLN A 13 -42.57 5.98 -15.48
CA GLN A 13 -42.42 5.23 -14.22
C GLN A 13 -43.37 4.05 -14.03
N THR A 14 -42.77 2.88 -13.79
CA THR A 14 -42.86 2.10 -12.53
C THR A 14 -42.60 0.62 -12.84
N VAL A 15 -41.37 0.12 -12.61
CA VAL A 15 -40.91 -0.65 -11.41
C VAL A 15 -41.23 -2.14 -11.60
N ALA A 16 -40.20 -2.93 -11.92
CA ALA A 16 -39.51 -3.86 -11.00
C ALA A 16 -40.16 -5.26 -11.06
N GLN A 17 -39.48 -6.38 -10.80
CA GLN A 17 -38.37 -6.61 -9.90
C GLN A 17 -37.88 -8.06 -10.09
N ASP A 18 -36.58 -8.27 -9.84
CA ASP A 18 -35.97 -9.44 -9.15
C ASP A 18 -35.97 -10.83 -9.84
N GLN A 19 -34.90 -11.65 -9.82
CA GLN A 19 -33.66 -11.75 -9.01
C GLN A 19 -32.82 -12.93 -9.58
N PRO A 20 -31.63 -13.33 -9.05
CA PRO A 20 -30.43 -12.61 -8.59
C PRO A 20 -29.19 -12.94 -9.45
N ALA A 21 -28.30 -11.96 -9.64
CA ALA A 21 -26.91 -12.22 -10.00
C ALA A 21 -26.09 -12.44 -8.71
N ASP A 22 -25.34 -13.53 -8.70
CA ASP A 22 -24.66 -14.10 -7.57
C ASP A 22 -23.62 -13.16 -6.94
N ARG A 23 -23.61 -13.14 -5.61
CA ARG A 23 -22.95 -12.17 -4.75
C ARG A 23 -21.54 -12.64 -4.40
N THR A 24 -20.53 -12.06 -5.02
CA THR A 24 -19.20 -11.90 -4.38
C THR A 24 -18.48 -10.64 -4.86
N GLY A 25 -19.23 -9.55 -5.04
CA GLY A 25 -18.66 -8.21 -5.14
C GLY A 25 -18.47 -7.68 -3.73
N LEU A 26 -17.22 -7.66 -3.24
CA LEU A 26 -16.90 -6.79 -2.11
C LEU A 26 -17.15 -5.36 -2.60
N ALA A 27 -18.30 -4.79 -2.23
CA ALA A 27 -18.66 -3.43 -2.56
C ALA A 27 -17.69 -2.48 -1.83
N LEU A 28 -16.55 -2.21 -2.46
CA LEU A 28 -15.71 -1.06 -2.17
C LEU A 28 -16.44 0.17 -2.72
N GLY A 29 -17.51 0.56 -2.06
CA GLY A 29 -18.33 1.72 -2.41
C GLY A 29 -18.41 2.67 -1.21
N GLY A 30 -17.27 3.22 -0.79
CA GLY A 30 -17.19 4.15 0.32
C GLY A 30 -16.20 5.29 0.06
N PRO A 31 -16.35 6.44 0.76
CA PRO A 31 -15.59 7.69 0.55
C PRO A 31 -14.08 7.62 0.84
N LEU A 32 -13.53 6.41 1.05
CA LEU A 32 -12.10 6.16 1.22
C LEU A 32 -11.36 6.03 -0.13
N LEU A 33 -12.09 5.78 -1.23
CA LEU A 33 -11.52 5.47 -2.56
C LEU A 33 -11.08 6.71 -3.34
N ASP A 34 -11.63 7.88 -3.00
CA ASP A 34 -11.37 9.16 -3.66
C ASP A 34 -10.33 10.01 -2.91
N ARG A 35 -9.47 9.37 -2.10
CA ARG A 35 -8.37 10.10 -1.46
C ARG A 35 -7.32 10.46 -2.52
N PRO A 36 -6.96 11.75 -2.65
CA PRO A 36 -5.89 12.15 -3.56
C PRO A 36 -4.61 11.41 -3.21
N GLY A 37 -3.98 10.78 -4.21
CA GLY A 37 -2.75 10.01 -4.05
C GLY A 37 -2.90 8.53 -3.74
N LEU A 38 -4.12 8.02 -3.50
CA LEU A 38 -4.41 6.60 -3.29
C LEU A 38 -4.89 5.94 -4.59
N THR A 39 -4.04 5.12 -5.21
CA THR A 39 -4.43 4.30 -6.36
C THR A 39 -4.74 2.87 -5.92
N MET A 40 -5.77 2.29 -6.51
CA MET A 40 -6.18 0.90 -6.26
C MET A 40 -6.35 0.17 -7.56
N VAL A 41 -5.84 -1.05 -7.63
CA VAL A 41 -5.90 -1.90 -8.81
C VAL A 41 -6.09 -3.36 -8.40
N CYS A 42 -6.99 -4.04 -9.12
CA CYS A 42 -7.21 -5.48 -9.02
C CYS A 42 -6.51 -6.15 -10.19
N LEU A 43 -5.67 -7.12 -9.89
CA LEU A 43 -4.90 -7.91 -10.85
C LEU A 43 -5.41 -9.35 -10.91
N ASP A 44 -5.25 -9.97 -12.06
CA ASP A 44 -5.41 -11.41 -12.20
C ASP A 44 -4.17 -12.19 -11.76
N ARG A 45 -4.20 -13.53 -11.94
CA ARG A 45 -3.06 -14.41 -11.61
C ARG A 45 -1.82 -14.16 -12.45
N SER A 46 -1.97 -13.66 -13.67
CA SER A 46 -0.87 -13.24 -14.54
C SER A 46 -0.34 -11.85 -14.22
N LEU A 47 -0.84 -11.20 -13.16
CA LEU A 47 -0.49 -9.83 -12.78
C LEU A 47 -0.93 -8.79 -13.82
N THR A 48 -1.98 -9.10 -14.57
CA THR A 48 -2.61 -8.20 -15.53
C THR A 48 -3.71 -7.41 -14.84
N VAL A 49 -3.80 -6.11 -15.14
CA VAL A 49 -4.81 -5.21 -14.57
C VAL A 49 -6.21 -5.60 -15.06
N GLN A 50 -7.11 -5.98 -14.14
CA GLN A 50 -8.52 -6.21 -14.47
C GLN A 50 -9.39 -4.97 -14.18
N GLN A 51 -9.17 -4.32 -13.03
CA GLN A 51 -9.96 -3.18 -12.57
C GLN A 51 -9.07 -2.19 -11.82
N ALA A 52 -9.42 -0.91 -11.83
CA ALA A 52 -8.72 0.12 -11.08
C ALA A 52 -9.66 1.26 -10.65
N ASN A 53 -9.24 2.08 -9.67
CA ASN A 53 -9.97 3.30 -9.30
C ASN A 53 -9.62 4.48 -10.23
N GLN A 54 -10.42 5.55 -10.15
CA GLN A 54 -10.23 6.75 -10.99
C GLN A 54 -8.84 7.38 -10.82
N GLU A 55 -8.30 7.38 -9.60
CA GLU A 55 -6.98 7.92 -9.30
C GLU A 55 -5.85 7.13 -9.98
N PHE A 56 -6.01 5.81 -10.11
CA PHE A 56 -5.10 4.98 -10.89
C PHE A 56 -5.11 5.37 -12.37
N PHE A 57 -6.30 5.54 -12.96
CA PHE A 57 -6.43 5.99 -14.34
C PHE A 57 -5.83 7.38 -14.56
N ARG A 58 -6.07 8.32 -13.63
CA ARG A 58 -5.49 9.67 -13.69
C ARG A 58 -3.96 9.65 -13.73
N ARG A 59 -3.34 8.72 -13.00
CA ARG A 59 -1.89 8.67 -12.82
C ARG A 59 -1.16 7.81 -13.87
N PHE A 60 -1.80 6.75 -14.35
CA PHE A 60 -1.18 5.74 -15.22
C PHE A 60 -1.85 5.57 -16.59
N GLY A 61 -3.04 6.14 -16.79
CA GLY A 61 -3.90 5.87 -17.96
C GLY A 61 -3.59 6.65 -19.23
N GLY A 62 -2.91 7.80 -19.15
CA GLY A 62 -2.67 8.65 -20.33
C GLY A 62 -3.96 9.02 -21.09
N ASP A 63 -3.82 9.54 -22.32
CA ASP A 63 -4.94 10.09 -23.11
C ASP A 63 -5.78 9.06 -23.90
N SER A 64 -5.38 7.79 -24.02
CA SER A 64 -6.17 6.84 -24.85
C SER A 64 -6.01 5.34 -24.57
N ALA A 65 -5.11 4.90 -23.68
CA ALA A 65 -4.92 3.49 -23.42
C ALA A 65 -5.56 3.10 -22.09
N GLN A 66 -6.69 2.39 -22.14
CA GLN A 66 -7.24 1.75 -20.95
C GLN A 66 -6.15 0.88 -20.30
N PRO A 67 -5.71 1.15 -19.07
CA PRO A 67 -4.66 0.37 -18.42
C PRO A 67 -5.14 -1.05 -18.04
N CYS A 68 -6.45 -1.32 -18.18
CA CYS A 68 -6.99 -2.68 -18.09
C CYS A 68 -6.44 -3.56 -19.23
N GLY A 69 -6.06 -4.79 -18.92
CA GLY A 69 -5.43 -5.72 -19.86
C GLY A 69 -3.92 -5.56 -20.00
N ARG A 70 -3.31 -4.57 -19.32
CA ARG A 70 -1.85 -4.39 -19.31
C ARG A 70 -1.20 -5.13 -18.14
N PRO A 71 0.03 -5.65 -18.31
CA PRO A 71 0.83 -6.14 -17.20
C PRO A 71 1.10 -5.02 -16.20
N PHE A 72 0.88 -5.28 -14.90
CA PHE A 72 1.17 -4.30 -13.85
C PHE A 72 2.66 -3.92 -13.82
N ALA A 73 3.56 -4.82 -14.27
CA ALA A 73 4.99 -4.57 -14.35
C ALA A 73 5.36 -3.40 -15.27
N ASP A 74 4.56 -3.10 -16.29
CA ASP A 74 4.80 -2.00 -17.23
C ASP A 74 4.66 -0.62 -16.57
N LEU A 75 3.96 -0.55 -15.44
CA LEU A 75 3.74 0.67 -14.67
C LEU A 75 4.88 0.96 -13.68
N VAL A 76 5.86 0.06 -13.63
CA VAL A 76 6.98 0.07 -12.70
C VAL A 76 8.24 0.32 -13.50
N HIS A 77 9.14 1.13 -12.96
CA HIS A 77 10.43 1.38 -13.61
C HIS A 77 11.17 0.05 -13.86
N PRO A 78 11.85 -0.14 -15.02
CA PRO A 78 12.49 -1.41 -15.38
C PRO A 78 13.41 -2.01 -14.31
N SER A 79 14.14 -1.16 -13.58
CA SER A 79 15.02 -1.60 -12.48
C SER A 79 14.28 -2.20 -11.27
N ALA A 80 13.00 -1.89 -11.10
CA ALA A 80 12.17 -2.35 -10.00
C ALA A 80 11.21 -3.49 -10.37
N GLN A 81 11.13 -3.87 -11.65
CA GLN A 81 10.24 -4.94 -12.12
C GLN A 81 10.61 -6.33 -11.56
N GLN A 82 11.86 -6.77 -11.69
CA GLN A 82 12.25 -8.11 -11.23
C GLN A 82 12.10 -8.33 -9.72
N PRO A 83 12.51 -7.39 -8.83
CA PRO A 83 12.26 -7.51 -7.40
C PRO A 83 10.77 -7.59 -7.06
N LEU A 84 9.94 -6.83 -7.77
CA LEU A 84 8.50 -6.79 -7.58
C LEU A 84 7.83 -8.11 -8.01
N LEU A 85 8.19 -8.65 -9.18
CA LEU A 85 7.68 -9.94 -9.67
C LEU A 85 7.99 -11.08 -8.70
N ARG A 86 9.19 -11.11 -8.09
CA ARG A 86 9.52 -12.09 -7.03
C ARG A 86 8.62 -11.96 -5.79
N LYS A 87 8.18 -10.74 -5.47
CA LYS A 87 7.24 -10.52 -4.36
C LYS A 87 5.86 -11.06 -4.70
N PHE A 88 5.35 -10.76 -5.89
CA PHE A 88 4.08 -11.27 -6.40
C PHE A 88 4.07 -12.80 -6.56
N ALA A 89 5.18 -13.41 -6.99
CA ALA A 89 5.30 -14.87 -7.06
C ALA A 89 5.02 -15.54 -5.70
N GLY A 90 5.45 -14.92 -4.60
CA GLY A 90 5.12 -15.45 -3.26
C GLY A 90 3.64 -15.35 -2.90
N LEU A 91 2.88 -14.42 -3.51
CA LEU A 91 1.42 -14.34 -3.34
C LEU A 91 0.74 -15.46 -4.13
N THR A 92 1.09 -15.62 -5.40
CA THR A 92 0.51 -16.64 -6.31
C THR A 92 0.83 -18.06 -5.85
N GLU A 93 2.07 -18.32 -5.40
CA GLU A 93 2.52 -19.60 -4.85
C GLU A 93 1.98 -19.89 -3.43
N GLY A 94 1.27 -18.94 -2.80
CA GLY A 94 0.73 -19.12 -1.45
C GLY A 94 1.73 -19.10 -0.31
N ARG A 95 2.98 -18.68 -0.56
CA ARG A 95 4.00 -18.49 0.50
C ARG A 95 3.71 -17.30 1.41
N ARG A 96 2.86 -16.37 0.96
CA ARG A 96 2.41 -15.18 1.70
C ARG A 96 1.05 -14.73 1.18
N ASP A 97 0.23 -14.15 2.05
CA ASP A 97 -1.07 -13.60 1.64
C ASP A 97 -1.04 -12.09 1.39
N ARG A 98 0.02 -11.40 1.80
CA ARG A 98 0.22 -9.97 1.56
C ARG A 98 1.69 -9.57 1.59
N PHE A 99 2.04 -8.45 0.98
CA PHE A 99 3.31 -7.76 1.19
C PHE A 99 3.17 -6.24 1.06
N ASN A 100 4.10 -5.51 1.66
CA ASN A 100 4.29 -4.08 1.46
C ASN A 100 5.69 -3.85 0.86
N SER A 101 5.82 -2.86 -0.02
CA SER A 101 7.07 -2.49 -0.68
C SER A 101 7.02 -1.05 -1.13
N GLU A 102 8.10 -0.31 -0.94
CA GLU A 102 8.34 0.88 -1.76
C GLU A 102 8.72 0.44 -3.18
N MET A 103 8.24 1.16 -4.18
CA MET A 103 8.57 0.96 -5.59
C MET A 103 8.72 2.29 -6.31
N LEU A 104 9.51 2.28 -7.39
CA LEU A 104 9.59 3.39 -8.32
C LEU A 104 8.56 3.13 -9.44
N ALA A 105 7.46 3.87 -9.39
CA ALA A 105 6.41 3.84 -10.39
C ALA A 105 6.74 4.82 -11.53
N VAL A 106 6.19 4.59 -12.72
CA VAL A 106 6.30 5.53 -13.84
C VAL A 106 4.90 6.04 -14.17
N GLY A 107 4.71 7.35 -14.07
CA GLY A 107 3.47 8.02 -14.42
C GLY A 107 3.23 8.02 -15.94
N HIS A 108 2.02 8.41 -16.35
CA HIS A 108 1.69 8.52 -17.78
C HIS A 108 2.52 9.58 -18.52
N ASP A 109 3.04 10.56 -17.80
CA ASP A 109 3.96 11.62 -18.26
C ASP A 109 5.41 11.13 -18.41
N GLY A 110 5.67 9.85 -18.10
CA GLY A 110 7.00 9.26 -18.11
C GLY A 110 7.85 9.64 -16.88
N GLN A 111 7.31 10.41 -15.94
CA GLN A 111 8.04 10.76 -14.72
C GLN A 111 8.03 9.60 -13.73
N ALA A 112 9.21 9.28 -13.21
CA ALA A 112 9.37 8.27 -12.18
C ALA A 112 9.07 8.89 -10.80
N PHE A 113 8.23 8.23 -10.01
CA PHE A 113 7.91 8.67 -8.65
C PHE A 113 7.91 7.49 -7.67
N THR A 114 8.26 7.78 -6.42
CA THR A 114 8.28 6.77 -5.36
C THR A 114 6.87 6.57 -4.82
N ALA A 115 6.42 5.31 -4.77
CA ALA A 115 5.13 4.93 -4.23
C ALA A 115 5.29 3.79 -3.22
N SER A 116 4.55 3.88 -2.12
CA SER A 116 4.35 2.73 -1.22
C SER A 116 3.27 1.82 -1.80
N LEU A 117 3.61 0.57 -2.10
CA LEU A 117 2.73 -0.46 -2.65
C LEU A 117 2.43 -1.53 -1.60
N SER A 118 1.15 -1.74 -1.34
CA SER A 118 0.63 -2.86 -0.56
C SER A 118 -0.17 -3.79 -1.47
N ALA A 119 0.19 -5.07 -1.51
CA ALA A 119 -0.51 -6.09 -2.29
C ALA A 119 -1.01 -7.21 -1.38
N CYS A 120 -2.23 -7.70 -1.65
CA CYS A 120 -2.81 -8.87 -0.98
C CYS A 120 -3.45 -9.83 -1.98
N ALA A 121 -3.28 -11.13 -1.74
CA ALA A 121 -3.98 -12.17 -2.47
C ALA A 121 -5.42 -12.30 -1.93
N VAL A 122 -6.39 -12.33 -2.83
CA VAL A 122 -7.78 -12.68 -2.54
C VAL A 122 -8.01 -14.08 -3.06
N ARG A 123 -8.25 -15.01 -2.14
CA ARG A 123 -8.57 -16.42 -2.42
C ARG A 123 -10.08 -16.61 -2.39
N SER A 124 -10.60 -17.47 -3.25
CA SER A 124 -11.98 -17.94 -3.16
C SER A 124 -12.07 -19.13 -2.18
N SER A 125 -13.19 -19.84 -2.18
CA SER A 125 -13.39 -21.10 -1.46
C SER A 125 -12.42 -22.22 -1.86
N THR A 126 -11.64 -22.04 -2.94
CA THR A 126 -10.49 -22.88 -3.30
C THR A 126 -9.17 -22.26 -2.82
N PRO A 127 -8.13 -23.05 -2.51
CA PRO A 127 -6.84 -22.55 -2.01
C PRO A 127 -6.06 -21.69 -3.03
N ASP A 128 -6.58 -21.56 -4.24
CA ASP A 128 -5.94 -20.92 -5.37
C ASP A 128 -6.24 -19.40 -5.38
N VAL A 129 -5.27 -18.59 -5.81
CA VAL A 129 -5.43 -17.11 -5.77
C VAL A 129 -6.42 -16.68 -6.84
N SER A 130 -7.57 -16.13 -6.46
CA SER A 130 -8.60 -15.70 -7.41
C SER A 130 -8.31 -14.33 -8.01
N ALA A 131 -7.77 -13.42 -7.20
CA ALA A 131 -7.38 -12.07 -7.60
C ALA A 131 -6.28 -11.55 -6.69
N ILE A 132 -5.55 -10.53 -7.13
CA ILE A 132 -4.56 -9.82 -6.30
C ILE A 132 -4.98 -8.36 -6.24
N TRP A 133 -5.25 -7.87 -5.03
CA TRP A 133 -5.53 -6.46 -4.80
C TRP A 133 -4.24 -5.72 -4.50
N VAL A 134 -4.06 -4.59 -5.15
CA VAL A 134 -2.89 -3.73 -5.00
C VAL A 134 -3.37 -2.31 -4.70
N MET A 135 -2.79 -1.73 -3.66
CA MET A 135 -3.03 -0.37 -3.22
C MET A 135 -1.69 0.36 -3.25
N MET A 136 -1.64 1.53 -3.88
CA MET A 136 -0.44 2.35 -3.88
C MET A 136 -0.77 3.75 -3.34
N THR A 137 0.13 4.27 -2.51
CA THR A 137 0.06 5.64 -2.04
C THR A 137 1.32 6.36 -2.48
N SER A 138 1.12 7.51 -3.15
CA SER A 138 2.19 8.47 -3.41
C SER A 138 1.96 9.67 -2.53
N ASP A 139 2.96 10.03 -1.75
CA ASP A 139 3.15 11.37 -1.19
C ASP A 139 3.13 12.31 -2.40
N GLY A 140 2.12 13.17 -2.53
CA GLY A 140 2.01 14.08 -3.66
C GLY A 140 3.18 15.06 -3.69
N GLU A 141 4.03 14.93 -4.70
CA GLU A 141 4.70 15.95 -5.53
C GLU A 141 5.75 15.20 -6.38
N PRO A 142 6.02 15.60 -7.64
CA PRO A 142 7.12 15.04 -8.41
C PRO A 142 8.42 15.42 -7.71
N VAL A 143 9.05 14.45 -7.07
CA VAL A 143 10.32 14.67 -6.39
C VAL A 143 11.40 14.76 -7.46
N ASP A 144 11.88 16.00 -7.66
CA ASP A 144 13.15 16.30 -8.31
C ASP A 144 14.21 15.26 -7.94
N THR A 145 14.90 14.79 -8.97
CA THR A 145 15.97 13.79 -9.04
C THR A 145 16.96 13.74 -7.86
N ASP A 146 16.52 13.34 -6.67
CA ASP A 146 17.30 12.72 -5.60
C ASP A 146 16.31 12.26 -4.54
N VAL A 147 16.01 10.96 -4.49
CA VAL A 147 15.76 10.15 -3.27
C VAL A 147 15.23 8.80 -3.76
N MET A 148 16.16 7.89 -4.02
CA MET A 148 15.94 6.49 -3.68
C MET A 148 15.80 6.40 -2.14
N PRO A 149 14.73 5.83 -1.57
CA PRO A 149 14.88 4.98 -0.41
C PRO A 149 15.35 3.62 -0.94
N SER A 150 16.53 3.61 -1.57
CA SER A 150 17.42 2.47 -1.45
C SER A 150 17.39 2.09 0.01
N ARG A 151 17.32 0.79 0.28
CA ARG A 151 17.71 0.04 1.49
C ARG A 151 18.91 0.68 2.21
N LYS A 152 18.73 1.92 2.67
CA LYS A 152 19.70 2.76 3.33
C LYS A 152 19.49 2.35 4.75
N LYS A 153 20.59 1.96 5.34
CA LYS A 153 20.71 1.77 6.77
C LYS A 153 20.29 3.09 7.45
N ILE A 154 19.03 3.17 7.91
CA ILE A 154 18.39 4.43 8.38
C ILE A 154 18.65 4.65 9.88
N LEU A 155 18.81 3.56 10.63
CA LEU A 155 19.02 3.57 12.07
C LEU A 155 20.50 3.38 12.41
N SER A 156 21.00 4.12 13.40
CA SER A 156 22.24 3.72 14.07
C SER A 156 22.00 2.46 14.89
N GLU A 157 23.06 1.75 15.25
CA GLU A 157 22.94 0.60 16.16
C GLU A 157 22.24 0.97 17.48
N VAL A 158 22.56 2.15 18.02
CA VAL A 158 21.93 2.69 19.24
C VAL A 158 20.43 2.94 19.02
N ASP A 159 20.03 3.60 17.94
CA ASP A 159 18.63 3.87 17.63
C ASP A 159 17.84 2.55 17.44
N ALA A 160 18.45 1.54 16.82
CA ALA A 160 17.85 0.23 16.65
C ALA A 160 17.60 -0.47 18.00
N ARG A 161 18.59 -0.46 18.90
CA ARG A 161 18.44 -1.06 20.23
C ARG A 161 17.45 -0.31 21.12
N ILE A 162 17.37 1.02 20.98
CA ILE A 162 16.35 1.83 21.64
C ILE A 162 14.96 1.47 21.12
N LEU A 163 14.78 1.35 19.80
CA LEU A 163 13.51 0.97 19.19
C LEU A 163 13.06 -0.44 19.63
N GLU A 164 13.97 -1.41 19.65
CA GLU A 164 13.70 -2.77 20.18
C GLU A 164 13.27 -2.72 21.64
N GLY A 165 13.97 -1.95 22.48
CA GLY A 165 13.64 -1.79 23.89
C GLY A 165 12.26 -1.18 24.11
N ILE A 166 11.92 -0.13 23.35
CA ILE A 166 10.59 0.50 23.41
C ILE A 166 9.50 -0.47 22.95
N ALA A 167 9.72 -1.20 21.85
CA ALA A 167 8.78 -2.19 21.34
C ALA A 167 8.58 -3.36 22.31
N ALA A 168 9.61 -3.70 23.09
CA ALA A 168 9.54 -4.68 24.18
C ALA A 168 8.88 -4.12 25.47
N GLY A 169 8.48 -2.85 25.50
CA GLY A 169 7.84 -2.21 26.66
C GLY A 169 8.81 -1.76 27.76
N VAL A 170 10.11 -1.69 27.47
CA VAL A 170 11.12 -1.26 28.45
C VAL A 170 11.02 0.26 28.66
N SER A 171 10.93 0.69 29.92
CA SER A 171 10.92 2.11 30.27
C SER A 171 12.30 2.77 30.09
N THR A 172 12.36 4.10 30.03
CA THR A 172 13.59 4.84 29.71
C THR A 172 14.75 4.53 30.67
N VAL A 173 14.47 4.34 31.97
CA VAL A 173 15.52 4.16 32.99
C VAL A 173 16.27 2.83 32.83
N PRO A 174 15.60 1.66 32.77
CA PRO A 174 16.27 0.39 32.45
C PRO A 174 16.90 0.38 31.06
N LEU A 175 16.30 1.07 30.08
CA LEU A 175 16.85 1.17 28.73
C LEU A 175 18.18 1.93 28.72
N ALA A 176 18.26 3.04 29.45
CA ALA A 176 19.47 3.84 29.63
C ALA A 176 20.59 3.03 30.28
N ALA A 177 20.27 2.29 31.35
CA ALA A 177 21.24 1.41 32.02
C ALA A 177 21.78 0.31 31.09
N ARG A 178 20.91 -0.34 30.30
CA ARG A 178 21.31 -1.41 29.36
C ARG A 178 22.18 -0.93 28.21
N LEU A 179 21.99 0.33 27.79
CA LEU A 179 22.71 0.92 26.67
C LEU A 179 23.90 1.79 27.10
N PHE A 180 24.19 1.85 28.41
CA PHE A 180 25.23 2.71 28.98
C PHE A 180 25.07 4.19 28.57
N LEU A 181 23.82 4.66 28.51
CA LEU A 181 23.46 6.03 28.19
C LEU A 181 22.86 6.74 29.41
N SER A 182 22.89 8.07 29.40
CA SER A 182 22.08 8.85 30.35
C SER A 182 20.60 8.76 29.97
N ARG A 183 19.70 8.97 30.95
CA ARG A 183 18.25 9.05 30.70
C ARG A 183 17.92 10.08 29.61
N GLN A 184 18.58 11.23 29.66
CA GLN A 184 18.39 12.31 28.68
C GLN A 184 18.95 11.93 27.30
N GLY A 185 20.05 11.18 27.24
CA GLY A 185 20.59 10.61 26.00
C GLY A 185 19.59 9.69 25.33
N VAL A 186 18.92 8.80 26.09
CA VAL A 186 17.86 7.96 25.54
C VAL A 186 16.70 8.80 25.01
N GLU A 187 16.19 9.77 25.76
CA GLU A 187 15.09 10.64 25.29
C GLU A 187 15.45 11.44 24.02
N TYR A 188 16.71 11.87 23.90
CA TYR A 188 17.22 12.50 22.69
C TYR A 188 17.09 11.57 21.48
N HIS A 189 17.58 10.32 21.59
CA HIS A 189 17.45 9.33 20.52
C HIS A 189 15.99 9.00 20.19
N VAL A 190 15.11 8.92 21.19
CA VAL A 190 13.66 8.73 20.97
C VAL A 190 13.06 9.88 20.17
N THR A 191 13.44 11.11 20.47
CA THR A 191 12.99 12.30 19.74
C THR A 191 13.53 12.30 18.30
N CYS A 192 14.78 11.87 18.11
CA CYS A 192 15.33 11.66 16.77
C CYS A 192 14.56 10.58 15.99
N LEU A 193 14.19 9.47 16.63
CA LEU A 193 13.36 8.42 16.03
C LEU A 193 11.96 8.95 15.64
N PHE A 194 11.36 9.80 16.47
CA PHE A 194 10.08 10.46 16.13
C PHE A 194 10.18 11.31 14.87
N ARG A 195 11.24 12.12 14.76
CA ARG A 195 11.50 12.92 13.56
C ARG A 195 11.77 12.05 12.34
N LYS A 196 12.61 11.02 12.48
CA LYS A 196 12.97 10.10 11.39
C LYS A 196 11.75 9.37 10.84
N LEU A 197 10.86 8.89 11.72
CA LEU A 197 9.69 8.11 11.31
C LEU A 197 8.41 8.97 11.20
N ARG A 198 8.52 10.29 11.40
CA ARG A 198 7.42 11.27 11.34
C ARG A 198 6.22 10.89 12.21
N VAL A 199 6.48 10.59 13.48
CA VAL A 199 5.45 10.16 14.45
C VAL A 199 5.45 11.03 15.71
N PRO A 200 4.30 11.22 16.37
CA PRO A 200 4.20 12.15 17.50
C PRO A 200 4.52 11.53 18.87
N ASN A 201 4.53 10.21 19.01
CA ASN A 201 4.69 9.56 20.32
C ASN A 201 5.24 8.13 20.22
N ARG A 202 5.54 7.51 21.37
CA ARG A 202 6.16 6.18 21.47
C ARG A 202 5.30 5.06 20.91
N ALA A 203 3.99 5.11 21.11
CA ALA A 203 3.08 4.10 20.57
C ALA A 203 3.05 4.17 19.03
N ALA A 204 2.92 5.37 18.47
CA ALA A 204 2.97 5.61 17.03
C ALA A 204 4.33 5.19 16.44
N LEU A 205 5.44 5.39 17.16
CA LEU A 205 6.77 4.91 16.77
C LEU A 205 6.80 3.39 16.58
N VAL A 206 6.29 2.63 17.54
CA VAL A 206 6.24 1.15 17.45
C VAL A 206 5.33 0.72 16.30
N SER A 207 4.12 1.28 16.21
CA SER A 207 3.17 0.95 15.15
C SER A 207 3.76 1.23 13.76
N ARG A 208 4.35 2.42 13.57
CA ARG A 208 4.97 2.81 12.29
C ARG A 208 6.17 1.92 11.96
N ALA A 209 6.99 1.56 12.95
CA ALA A 209 8.13 0.66 12.75
C ALA A 209 7.70 -0.74 12.27
N TYR A 210 6.58 -1.29 12.78
CA TYR A 210 6.00 -2.52 12.25
C TYR A 210 5.42 -2.33 10.85
N SER A 211 4.68 -1.25 10.59
CA SER A 211 4.09 -0.98 9.26
C SER A 211 5.14 -0.80 8.16
N MET A 212 6.29 -0.21 8.49
CA MET A 212 7.43 -0.03 7.56
C MET A 212 8.34 -1.27 7.46
N GLY A 213 8.08 -2.33 8.23
CA GLY A 213 8.91 -3.54 8.24
C GLY A 213 10.28 -3.36 8.90
N VAL A 214 10.50 -2.27 9.63
CA VAL A 214 11.72 -2.04 10.41
C VAL A 214 11.82 -3.06 11.54
N LEU A 215 10.69 -3.39 12.18
CA LEU A 215 10.59 -4.46 13.16
C LEU A 215 10.10 -5.77 12.52
N LYS A 216 10.73 -6.89 12.92
CA LYS A 216 10.32 -8.24 12.51
C LYS A 216 8.95 -8.58 13.08
N VAL A 217 8.02 -8.99 12.22
CA VAL A 217 6.69 -9.48 12.61
C VAL A 217 6.80 -10.93 13.11
N GLY A 218 6.07 -11.27 14.18
CA GLY A 218 6.01 -12.64 14.71
C GLY A 218 7.21 -13.07 15.56
N VAL A 219 8.12 -12.15 15.91
CA VAL A 219 9.30 -12.43 16.74
C VAL A 219 9.19 -11.69 18.08
N TRP A 220 9.35 -12.43 19.18
CA TRP A 220 9.44 -11.87 20.53
C TRP A 220 10.71 -12.37 21.25
N PRO A 221 11.51 -11.49 21.88
CA PRO A 221 11.36 -10.04 21.94
C PRO A 221 11.51 -9.36 20.55
N PRO A 222 10.91 -8.18 20.33
CA PRO A 222 10.93 -7.52 19.02
C PRO A 222 12.36 -7.21 18.58
N LYS A 223 12.63 -7.42 17.29
CA LYS A 223 13.95 -7.22 16.69
C LYS A 223 13.86 -6.35 15.45
N VAL A 224 14.85 -5.47 15.28
CA VAL A 224 15.00 -4.69 14.04
C VAL A 224 15.57 -5.59 12.94
N VAL A 225 15.14 -5.38 11.70
CA VAL A 225 15.70 -6.04 10.53
C VAL A 225 17.08 -5.45 10.22
N GLU A 226 18.11 -6.29 10.08
CA GLU A 226 19.52 -5.88 9.96
C GLU A 226 19.77 -4.95 8.77
N ASP A 227 19.01 -5.10 7.68
CA ASP A 227 19.05 -4.23 6.50
C ASP A 227 18.77 -2.75 6.81
N PHE A 228 18.19 -2.42 7.97
CA PHE A 228 17.86 -1.05 8.39
C PHE A 228 18.90 -0.42 9.32
N VAL A 229 19.96 -1.14 9.72
CA VAL A 229 20.97 -0.68 10.70
C VAL A 229 22.29 -0.32 9.99
N LYS A 230 22.88 0.84 10.35
CA LYS A 230 24.13 1.42 9.79
C LYS A 230 25.35 0.55 10.04
#